data_AF-A0A1Y0XYX2-F1
#
_entry.id   AF-A0A1Y0XYX2-F1
#
_cell.length_a   1.000
_cell.length_b   1.000
_cell.length_c   1.000
_cell.angle_alpha   90.00
_cell.angle_beta   90.00
_cell.angle_gamma   90.00
#
_symmetry.space_group_name_H-M   'P 1'
#
loop_
_entity.id
_entity.type
_entity.pdbx_description
1 polymer ?
#
loop_
_entity_poly.entity_id
_entity_poly.type
_entity_poly.pdbx_seq_one_letter_code
_entity_poly.pdbx_strand_id
1 'polypeptide(L)' 'MPATENTWHRADLPLSMMECASAGLRPDVRIRCWPRFGLMRGNVSGRVSNALLIAVDGRVQREAMLRQFEGKWSV' A
#
# COMPACT_ATOMS: atom_id res chain seq x y z
N MET A 1 19.03 5.26 4.76
CA MET A 1 18.00 6.20 4.27
C MET A 1 16.69 5.92 5.02
N PRO A 2 16.44 6.55 6.17
CA PRO A 2 15.23 6.31 6.98
C PRO A 2 14.03 7.19 6.57
N ALA A 3 14.24 8.25 5.77
CA ALA A 3 13.18 9.19 5.40
C ALA A 3 12.15 8.60 4.39
N THR A 4 12.57 7.62 3.59
CA THR A 4 11.69 6.96 2.62
C THR A 4 10.70 6.00 3.29
N GLU A 5 11.07 5.34 4.39
CA GLU A 5 10.21 4.43 5.17
C GLU A 5 8.98 5.09 5.76
N ASN A 6 9.11 6.36 6.17
CA ASN A 6 8.04 7.09 6.84
C ASN A 6 7.07 7.83 5.91
N THR A 7 7.29 7.80 4.60
CA THR A 7 6.51 8.66 3.69
C THR A 7 5.48 7.89 2.85
N TRP A 8 5.52 6.55 2.78
CA TRP A 8 4.51 5.76 2.05
C TRP A 8 3.23 5.49 2.85
N HIS A 9 3.20 5.84 4.15
CA HIS A 9 2.01 5.68 4.99
C HIS A 9 0.78 6.44 4.47
N ARG A 10 0.96 7.47 3.61
CA ARG A 10 -0.13 8.19 2.93
C ARG A 10 -0.88 7.32 1.92
N ALA A 11 -0.21 6.32 1.38
CA ALA A 11 -0.81 5.35 0.47
C ALA A 11 -1.44 4.17 1.22
N ASP A 12 -1.41 4.14 2.56
CA ASP A 12 -2.03 3.07 3.35
C ASP A 12 -3.54 3.05 3.13
N LEU A 13 -4.03 1.91 2.65
CA LEU A 13 -5.44 1.71 2.37
C LEU A 13 -6.11 1.10 3.62
N PRO A 14 -7.07 1.79 4.26
CA PRO A 14 -7.90 1.15 5.27
C PRO A 14 -8.77 0.09 4.58
N LEU A 15 -8.88 -1.07 5.20
CA LEU A 15 -9.78 -2.14 4.75
C LEU A 15 -11.09 -2.05 5.53
N SER A 16 -12.21 -2.21 4.83
CA SER A 16 -13.49 -2.39 5.50
C SER A 16 -13.54 -3.75 6.21
N MET A 17 -14.44 -3.90 7.18
CA MET A 17 -14.63 -5.18 7.88
C MET A 17 -14.96 -6.33 6.91
N MET A 18 -15.70 -6.05 5.85
CA MET A 18 -16.08 -7.05 4.84
C MET A 18 -14.88 -7.48 3.98
N GLU A 19 -14.02 -6.53 3.60
CA GLU A 19 -12.78 -6.83 2.88
C GLU A 19 -11.82 -7.63 3.75
N CYS A 20 -11.70 -7.28 5.04
CA CYS A 20 -10.92 -8.07 6.00
C CYS A 20 -11.43 -9.50 6.11
N ALA A 21 -12.73 -9.69 6.34
CA ALA A 21 -13.33 -11.02 6.45
C ALA A 21 -13.15 -11.87 5.19
N SER A 22 -13.42 -11.29 4.00
CA SER A 22 -13.26 -11.98 2.72
C SER A 22 -11.80 -12.37 2.41
N ALA A 23 -10.84 -11.60 2.94
CA ALA A 23 -9.42 -11.86 2.75
C ALA A 23 -8.79 -12.77 3.82
N GLY A 24 -9.53 -13.16 4.85
CA GLY A 24 -9.00 -13.86 6.02
C GLY A 24 -8.08 -12.99 6.89
N LEU A 25 -8.22 -11.67 6.80
CA LEU A 25 -7.42 -10.69 7.50
C LEU A 25 -8.13 -10.18 8.76
N ARG A 26 -7.35 -9.73 9.74
CA ARG A 26 -7.91 -9.09 10.94
C ARG A 26 -8.40 -7.68 10.61
N PRO A 27 -9.46 -7.17 11.28
CA PRO A 27 -10.06 -5.88 10.98
C PRO A 27 -9.16 -4.67 11.32
N ASP A 28 -8.08 -4.87 12.09
CA ASP A 28 -7.11 -3.85 12.46
C ASP A 28 -5.95 -3.71 11.46
N VAL A 29 -5.91 -4.50 10.38
CA VAL A 29 -4.82 -4.42 9.40
C VAL A 29 -5.06 -3.33 8.36
N ARG A 30 -3.97 -2.76 7.86
CA ARG A 30 -3.95 -1.78 6.75
C ARG A 30 -3.02 -2.28 5.67
N ILE A 31 -3.37 -2.04 4.41
CA ILE A 31 -2.48 -2.37 3.29
C ILE A 31 -1.47 -1.23 3.15
N ARG A 32 -0.20 -1.53 3.47
CA ARG A 32 0.91 -0.62 3.16
C ARG A 32 1.25 -0.72 1.68
N CYS A 33 0.89 0.32 0.94
CA CYS A 33 1.18 0.45 -0.48
C CYS A 33 2.66 0.83 -0.67
N TRP A 34 3.52 -0.15 -0.90
CA TRP A 34 4.96 0.04 -1.08
C TRP A 34 5.40 -0.38 -2.50
N PRO A 35 6.19 0.42 -3.24
CA PRO A 35 6.70 0.01 -4.54
C PRO A 35 7.71 -1.11 -4.33
N ARG A 36 7.30 -2.34 -4.70
CA ARG A 36 8.04 -3.60 -4.66
C ARG A 36 9.38 -3.52 -3.91
N PHE A 37 9.33 -3.73 -2.60
CA PHE A 37 10.55 -4.14 -1.91
C PHE A 37 10.82 -5.58 -2.32
N GLY A 38 11.96 -5.79 -2.99
CA GLY A 38 12.45 -7.13 -3.29
C GLY A 38 12.53 -7.94 -1.99
N LEU A 39 12.10 -9.21 -2.07
CA LEU A 39 12.30 -10.22 -1.03
C LEU A 39 11.66 -9.94 0.34
N MET A 40 10.36 -9.62 0.39
CA MET A 40 9.60 -9.90 1.62
C MET A 40 9.39 -11.43 1.73
N ARG A 41 10.28 -12.13 2.44
CA ARG A 41 10.01 -13.49 2.96
C ARG A 41 9.03 -13.37 4.14
N GLY A 42 7.76 -13.16 3.83
CA GLY A 42 6.68 -13.11 4.82
C GLY A 42 5.71 -14.27 4.62
N ASN A 43 5.10 -14.73 5.71
CA ASN A 43 3.98 -15.67 5.62
C ASN A 43 2.77 -14.97 4.99
N VAL A 44 2.13 -15.63 4.03
CA VAL A 44 0.89 -15.15 3.43
C VAL A 44 -0.21 -15.25 4.48
N SER A 45 -0.68 -14.10 4.97
CA SER A 45 -1.71 -14.02 6.02
C SER A 45 -3.14 -13.97 5.48
N GLY A 46 -3.31 -13.90 4.16
CA GLY A 46 -4.62 -13.79 3.53
C GLY A 46 -4.53 -13.57 2.01
N ARG A 47 -5.68 -13.58 1.33
CA ARG A 47 -5.76 -13.31 -0.11
C ARG A 47 -6.84 -12.29 -0.39
N VAL A 48 -6.46 -11.19 -1.00
CA VAL A 48 -7.36 -10.07 -1.29
C VAL A 48 -8.08 -10.25 -2.63
N SER A 49 -9.25 -9.61 -2.77
CA SER A 49 -10.03 -9.63 -4.02
C SER A 49 -9.34 -8.81 -5.13
N ASN A 50 -9.68 -9.10 -6.39
CA ASN A 50 -9.17 -8.32 -7.53
C ASN A 50 -9.60 -6.85 -7.47
N ALA A 51 -10.81 -6.56 -6.98
CA ALA A 51 -11.27 -5.19 -6.80
C ALA A 51 -10.36 -4.39 -5.85
N LEU A 52 -9.97 -5.02 -4.74
CA LEU A 52 -9.06 -4.41 -3.78
C LEU A 52 -7.65 -4.23 -4.37
N LEU A 53 -7.17 -5.19 -5.16
CA LEU A 53 -5.88 -5.07 -5.86
C LEU A 53 -5.86 -3.88 -6.82
N ILE A 54 -6.94 -3.65 -7.58
CA ILE A 54 -7.07 -2.50 -8.48
C ILE A 54 -7.05 -1.19 -7.68
N ALA A 55 -7.74 -1.13 -6.54
CA ALA A 55 -7.75 0.04 -5.67
C ALA A 55 -6.37 0.35 -5.07
N VAL A 56 -5.66 -0.70 -4.65
CA VAL A 56 -4.27 -0.63 -4.17
C VAL A 56 -3.35 -0.11 -5.27
N ASP A 57 -3.42 -0.66 -6.48
CA ASP A 57 -2.58 -0.23 -7.60
C ASP A 57 -2.82 1.25 -7.96
N GLY A 58 -4.09 1.68 -8.00
CA GLY A 58 -4.42 3.08 -8.24
C GLY A 58 -3.88 4.03 -7.17
N ARG A 59 -3.83 3.62 -5.90
CA ARG A 59 -3.20 4.41 -4.82
C ARG A 59 -1.69 4.47 -4.94
N VAL A 60 -1.05 3.35 -5.25
CA VAL A 60 0.41 3.28 -5.49
C VAL A 60 0.80 4.21 -6.64
N GLN A 61 0.08 4.15 -7.77
CA GLN A 61 0.35 4.98 -8.94
C GLN A 61 0.19 6.48 -8.63
N ARG A 62 -0.89 6.85 -7.91
CA ARG A 62 -1.11 8.24 -7.49
C ARG A 62 0.03 8.76 -6.61
N GLU A 63 0.43 7.98 -5.60
CA GLU A 63 1.52 8.36 -4.70
C GLU A 63 2.86 8.46 -5.44
N ALA A 64 3.14 7.53 -6.36
CA ALA A 64 4.32 7.60 -7.21
C ALA A 64 4.34 8.87 -8.07
N MET A 65 3.19 9.25 -8.64
CA MET A 65 3.05 10.49 -9.42
C MET A 65 3.25 11.75 -8.57
N LEU A 66 2.64 11.81 -7.38
CA LEU A 66 2.81 12.93 -6.45
C LEU A 66 4.27 13.12 -6.06
N ARG A 67 4.99 12.02 -5.81
CA ARG A 67 6.43 12.08 -5.49
C ARG A 67 7.30 12.51 -6.66
N GLN A 68 6.99 12.04 -7.87
CA GLN A 68 7.67 12.53 -9.07
C GLN A 68 7.45 14.03 -9.25
N PHE A 69 6.27 14.53 -8.88
CA PHE A 69 5.98 15.96 -8.88
C PHE A 69 6.76 16.69 -7.78
N GLU A 70 6.67 16.27 -6.52
CA GLU A 70 7.39 16.86 -5.38
C GLU A 70 8.91 16.89 -5.60
N GLY A 71 9.49 15.81 -6.14
CA GLY A 71 10.91 15.73 -6.47
C GLY A 71 11.36 16.71 -7.56
N LYS A 72 10.45 17.15 -8.44
CA LYS A 72 10.73 18.19 -9.45
C LYS A 72 10.75 19.61 -8.88
N TRP A 73 10.17 19.83 -7.70
CA TRP A 73 10.13 21.13 -7.01
C TRP A 73 11.19 21.28 -5.90
N SER A 74 11.99 20.24 -5.63
CA SER A 74 13.14 20.32 -4.71
C SER A 74 14.45 20.76 -5.38
N VAL A 75 14.36 21.58 -6.44
CA VAL A 75 15.52 22.18 -7.13
C VAL A 75 15.75 23.59 -6.59
#